data_AF-A0A1R3V3I1-F1
#
_entry.id   AF-A0A1R3V3I1-F1
#
_cell.length_a   1.000
_cell.length_b   1.000
_cell.length_c   1.000
_cell.angle_alpha   90.00
_cell.angle_beta   90.00
_cell.angle_gamma   90.00
#
_symmetry.space_group_name_H-M   'P 1'
#
loop_
_entity.id
_entity.type
_entity.pdbx_description
1 polymer ?
#
loop_
_entity_poly.entity_id
_entity_poly.type
_entity_poly.pdbx_seq_one_letter_code
_entity_poly.pdbx_strand_id
1 'polypeptide(L)'
;MQTGMDLFDSAIRAKGDLAGVFEYDEADDPTNATAYFYLYRIEDGRVGSVIDAIHIRSGDWAITEADISVRWDKDERRVGLFIFGTLWATFDTAMGTKLGGGYGKDFQPDIPWS
;
A
#
# COMPACT_ATOMS: atom_id res chain seq x y z
N MET A 1 25.87 9.07 -6.26
CA MET A 1 25.64 7.74 -5.67
C MET A 1 24.17 7.73 -5.31
N GLN A 2 23.41 6.77 -5.83
CA GLN A 2 22.01 6.59 -5.50
C GLN A 2 21.97 5.31 -4.65
N THR A 3 21.75 5.46 -3.35
CA THR A 3 21.72 4.37 -2.38
C THR A 3 20.52 4.58 -1.47
N GLY A 4 19.33 4.49 -2.07
CA GLY A 4 18.08 4.16 -1.40
C GLY A 4 17.37 3.23 -2.35
N MET A 5 17.06 2.00 -1.92
CA MET A 5 16.22 1.10 -2.69
C MET A 5 14.77 1.44 -2.37
N ASP A 6 14.12 2.18 -3.26
CA ASP A 6 12.67 2.37 -3.17
C ASP A 6 11.99 1.00 -3.35
N LEU A 7 11.30 0.52 -2.30
CA LEU A 7 10.53 -0.73 -2.39
C LEU A 7 9.11 -0.39 -2.84
N PHE A 8 8.64 -1.12 -3.85
CA PHE A 8 7.38 -0.85 -4.50
C PHE A 8 6.65 -2.16 -4.84
N ASP A 9 5.34 -2.16 -4.67
CA ASP A 9 4.46 -3.16 -5.29
C ASP A 9 3.11 -2.52 -5.67
N SER A 10 2.44 -3.08 -6.65
CA SER A 10 1.15 -2.56 -7.11
C SER A 10 0.25 -3.61 -7.72
N ALA A 11 -1.06 -3.34 -7.68
CA ALA A 11 -2.05 -4.14 -8.39
C ALA A 11 -3.08 -3.24 -9.07
N ILE A 12 -3.14 -3.35 -10.39
CA ILE A 12 -4.19 -2.75 -11.21
C ILE A 12 -5.43 -3.65 -11.15
N ARG A 13 -6.60 -3.04 -10.89
CA ARG A 13 -7.89 -3.73 -10.97
C ARG A 13 -8.11 -4.25 -12.38
N ALA A 14 -8.71 -5.42 -12.59
CA ALA A 14 -8.87 -5.99 -13.94
C ALA A 14 -9.65 -5.06 -14.89
N LYS A 15 -10.58 -4.26 -14.35
CA LYS A 15 -11.30 -3.23 -15.12
C LYS A 15 -10.38 -2.12 -15.67
N GLY A 16 -9.21 -1.93 -15.07
CA GLY A 16 -8.20 -0.96 -15.50
C GLY A 16 -8.50 0.48 -15.08
N ASP A 17 -9.35 0.70 -14.08
CA ASP A 17 -9.77 2.03 -13.61
C ASP A 17 -9.15 2.45 -12.28
N LEU A 18 -8.62 1.50 -11.50
CA LEU A 18 -8.03 1.72 -10.18
C LEU A 18 -6.76 0.90 -10.00
N ALA A 19 -5.85 1.39 -9.17
CA ALA A 19 -4.69 0.65 -8.69
C ALA A 19 -4.45 0.87 -7.21
N GLY A 20 -4.10 -0.19 -6.49
CA GLY A 20 -3.41 -0.08 -5.20
C GLY A 20 -1.91 -0.02 -5.43
N VAL A 21 -1.20 0.85 -4.71
CA VAL A 21 0.25 1.02 -4.83
C VAL A 21 0.85 1.16 -3.44
N PHE A 22 1.82 0.32 -3.12
CA PHE A 22 2.67 0.47 -1.95
C PHE A 22 4.00 1.09 -2.35
N GLU A 23 4.49 1.99 -1.51
CA GLU A 23 5.77 2.67 -1.67
C GLU A 23 6.44 2.77 -0.30
N TYR A 24 7.71 2.40 -0.25
CA TYR A 24 8.60 2.67 0.87
C TYR A 24 9.81 3.45 0.34
N ASP A 25 9.84 4.73 0.70
CA ASP A 25 10.90 5.67 0.36
C ASP A 25 12.01 5.54 1.41
N GLU A 26 13.14 4.97 0.99
CA GLU A 26 14.36 4.93 1.79
C GLU A 26 15.04 6.31 1.74
N ALA A 27 14.86 7.09 2.80
CA ALA A 27 15.55 8.37 2.93
C ALA A 27 17.05 8.18 3.26
N ASP A 28 17.89 9.14 2.87
CA ASP A 28 19.33 9.19 3.20
C ASP A 28 19.61 9.01 4.71
N ASP A 29 18.68 9.47 5.54
CA ASP A 29 18.60 9.15 6.97
C ASP A 29 17.50 8.10 7.17
N PRO A 30 17.85 6.86 7.58
CA PRO A 30 16.88 5.78 7.78
C PRO A 30 15.77 6.12 8.79
N THR A 31 15.98 7.09 9.69
CA THR A 31 14.93 7.55 10.61
C THR A 31 13.83 8.35 9.91
N ASN A 32 14.09 8.87 8.71
CA ASN A 32 13.17 9.62 7.87
C ASN A 32 12.49 8.76 6.79
N ALA A 33 12.82 7.47 6.69
CA ALA A 33 12.16 6.58 5.74
C ALA A 33 10.64 6.54 6.01
N THR A 34 9.84 6.43 4.96
CA THR A 34 8.37 6.46 5.07
C THR A 34 7.71 5.47 4.13
N ALA A 35 6.74 4.73 4.66
CA ALA A 35 5.93 3.77 3.93
C ALA A 35 4.50 4.27 3.80
N TYR A 36 3.97 4.24 2.57
CA TYR A 36 2.59 4.61 2.25
C TYR A 36 1.91 3.56 1.38
N PHE A 37 0.60 3.48 1.52
CA PHE A 37 -0.27 2.72 0.63
C PHE A 37 -1.30 3.65 -0.01
N TYR A 38 -1.30 3.71 -1.33
CA TYR A 38 -2.10 4.63 -2.12
C TYR A 38 -3.18 3.88 -2.90
N LEU A 39 -4.30 4.56 -3.10
CA LEU A 39 -5.29 4.22 -4.10
C LEU A 39 -5.20 5.25 -5.23
N TYR A 40 -4.92 4.79 -6.45
CA TYR A 40 -4.85 5.63 -7.64
C TYR A 40 -6.06 5.43 -8.53
N ARG A 41 -6.47 6.50 -9.20
CA ARG A 41 -7.29 6.41 -10.41
C ARG A 41 -6.40 6.13 -11.62
N ILE A 42 -6.86 5.27 -12.51
CA ILE A 42 -6.25 5.09 -13.83
C ILE A 42 -7.13 5.82 -14.85
N GLU A 43 -6.50 6.67 -15.65
CA GLU A 43 -7.14 7.46 -16.71
C GLU A 43 -6.44 7.14 -18.02
N ASP A 44 -7.19 6.72 -19.03
CA ASP A 44 -6.66 6.37 -20.37
C ASP A 44 -5.48 5.38 -20.33
N GLY A 45 -5.55 4.41 -19.42
CA GLY A 45 -4.51 3.38 -19.25
C GLY A 45 -3.22 3.87 -18.59
N ARG A 46 -3.22 5.08 -18.00
CA ARG A 46 -2.10 5.64 -17.25
C ARG A 46 -2.48 5.86 -15.80
N VAL A 47 -1.50 5.72 -14.91
CA VAL A 47 -1.66 6.12 -13.51
C VAL A 47 -1.96 7.62 -13.48
N GLY A 48 -3.15 7.95 -12.98
CA GLY A 48 -3.65 9.31 -12.85
C GLY A 48 -3.42 9.84 -11.44
N SER A 49 -4.45 10.45 -10.87
CA SER A 49 -4.37 11.07 -9.54
C SER A 49 -4.48 10.06 -8.39
N VAL A 50 -3.83 10.37 -7.27
CA VAL A 50 -4.08 9.72 -5.97
C VAL A 50 -5.51 10.04 -5.54
N ILE A 51 -6.31 9.01 -5.33
CA ILE A 51 -7.66 9.11 -4.74
C ILE A 51 -7.54 9.21 -3.22
N ASP A 52 -6.73 8.34 -2.62
CA ASP A 52 -6.56 8.30 -1.17
C ASP A 52 -5.21 7.65 -0.78
N ALA A 53 -4.78 7.86 0.46
CA ALA A 53 -3.53 7.36 1.02
C ALA A 53 -3.71 6.88 2.47
N ILE A 54 -2.96 5.85 2.83
CA ILE A 54 -2.78 5.35 4.19
C ILE A 54 -1.29 5.40 4.51
N HIS A 55 -0.94 6.13 5.56
CA HIS A 55 0.42 6.08 6.12
C HIS A 55 0.60 4.74 6.84
N ILE A 56 1.58 3.96 6.42
CA ILE A 56 1.84 2.62 6.98
C ILE A 56 2.83 2.72 8.14
N ARG A 57 3.96 3.37 7.91
CA ARG A 57 5.05 3.43 8.89
C ARG A 57 6.02 4.57 8.59
N SER A 58 6.68 5.07 9.64
CA SER A 58 7.88 5.91 9.53
C SER A 58 9.07 5.23 10.19
N GLY A 59 10.26 5.59 9.73
CA GLY A 59 11.53 5.06 10.16
C GLY A 59 11.91 3.75 9.49
N ASP A 60 13.15 3.35 9.76
CA ASP A 60 13.78 2.17 9.19
C ASP A 60 12.94 0.91 9.36
N TRP A 61 12.93 0.10 8.32
CA TRP A 61 12.14 -1.12 8.24
C TRP A 61 12.87 -2.20 7.45
N ALA A 62 13.29 -3.26 8.14
CA ALA A 62 13.84 -4.45 7.52
C ALA A 62 12.74 -5.27 6.82
N ILE A 63 12.40 -4.88 5.58
CA ILE A 63 11.52 -5.60 4.65
C ILE A 63 12.17 -5.70 3.28
N THR A 64 11.70 -6.63 2.46
CA THR A 64 12.10 -6.80 1.07
C THR A 64 10.87 -6.86 0.16
N GLU A 65 11.06 -6.79 -1.16
CA GLU A 65 9.96 -6.96 -2.13
C GLU A 65 9.18 -8.27 -1.91
N ALA A 66 9.87 -9.36 -1.52
CA ALA A 66 9.25 -10.66 -1.30
C ALA A 66 8.30 -10.70 -0.09
N ASP A 67 8.44 -9.73 0.83
CA ASP A 67 7.58 -9.62 2.01
C ASP A 67 6.30 -8.84 1.73
N ILE A 68 6.24 -8.15 0.58
CA ILE A 68 5.16 -7.23 0.21
C ILE A 68 4.27 -7.89 -0.84
N SER A 69 2.96 -7.70 -0.72
CA SER A 69 2.02 -7.99 -1.79
C SER A 69 0.83 -7.05 -1.75
N VAL A 70 0.56 -6.38 -2.87
CA VAL A 70 -0.67 -5.66 -3.12
C VAL A 70 -1.58 -6.55 -3.95
N ARG A 71 -2.83 -6.74 -3.51
CA ARG A 71 -3.79 -7.56 -4.23
C ARG A 71 -5.23 -7.07 -4.06
N TRP A 72 -6.02 -7.30 -5.10
CA TRP A 72 -7.47 -7.16 -5.03
C TRP A 72 -8.09 -8.40 -4.38
N ASP A 73 -9.22 -8.19 -3.70
CA ASP A 73 -10.09 -9.30 -3.31
C ASP A 73 -10.74 -9.94 -4.54
N LYS A 74 -11.38 -11.10 -4.34
CA LYS A 74 -11.98 -11.88 -5.44
C LYS A 74 -13.06 -11.11 -6.22
N ASP A 75 -13.75 -10.18 -5.56
CA ASP A 75 -14.84 -9.39 -6.12
C ASP A 75 -14.35 -8.03 -6.64
N GLU A 76 -13.04 -7.78 -6.54
CA GLU A 76 -12.34 -6.54 -6.82
C GLU A 76 -12.95 -5.30 -6.15
N ARG A 77 -13.60 -5.46 -5.00
CA ARG A 77 -14.17 -4.37 -4.22
C ARG A 77 -13.11 -3.73 -3.32
N ARG A 78 -12.15 -4.54 -2.88
CA ARG A 78 -11.11 -4.12 -1.94
C ARG A 78 -9.74 -4.35 -2.54
N VAL A 79 -8.86 -3.38 -2.34
CA VAL A 79 -7.42 -3.59 -2.55
C VAL A 79 -6.72 -3.55 -1.22
N GLY A 80 -5.87 -4.54 -0.98
CA GLY A 80 -5.21 -4.76 0.30
C GLY A 80 -3.70 -4.81 0.13
N LEU A 81 -3.01 -4.24 1.12
CA LEU A 81 -1.57 -4.34 1.31
C LEU A 81 -1.27 -5.42 2.32
N PHE A 82 -0.52 -6.42 1.88
CA PHE A 82 -0.05 -7.52 2.68
C PHE A 82 1.45 -7.38 2.93
N ILE A 83 1.86 -7.49 4.19
CA ILE A 83 3.27 -7.44 4.59
C ILE A 83 3.54 -8.62 5.52
N PHE A 84 4.51 -9.46 5.16
CA PHE A 84 4.73 -10.80 5.72
C PHE A 84 3.47 -11.68 5.64
N GLY A 85 2.65 -11.52 4.59
CA GLY A 85 1.41 -12.28 4.37
C GLY A 85 0.22 -11.84 5.23
N THR A 86 0.40 -10.91 6.16
CA THR A 86 -0.68 -10.33 6.99
C THR A 86 -1.26 -9.11 6.31
N LEU A 87 -2.56 -8.85 6.43
CA LEU A 87 -3.20 -7.63 5.91
C LEU A 87 -2.89 -6.43 6.82
N TRP A 88 -2.20 -5.43 6.30
CA TRP A 88 -1.84 -4.21 7.05
C TRP A 88 -2.76 -3.05 6.77
N ALA A 89 -3.25 -2.92 5.53
CA ALA A 89 -4.12 -1.85 5.12
C ALA A 89 -5.02 -2.25 3.94
N THR A 90 -6.20 -1.64 3.84
CA THR A 90 -7.09 -1.83 2.70
C THR A 90 -7.91 -0.59 2.40
N PHE A 91 -8.20 -0.39 1.11
CA PHE A 91 -9.25 0.48 0.63
C PHE A 91 -10.46 -0.36 0.19
N ASP A 92 -11.64 -0.05 0.71
CA ASP A 92 -12.92 -0.55 0.22
C ASP A 92 -13.51 0.47 -0.76
N THR A 93 -13.38 0.17 -2.06
CA THR A 93 -13.80 1.08 -3.14
C THR A 93 -15.31 1.10 -3.32
N ALA A 94 -16.03 0.10 -2.81
CA ALA A 94 -17.49 0.05 -2.87
C ALA A 94 -18.12 0.94 -1.80
N MET A 95 -17.51 1.01 -0.60
CA MET A 95 -17.99 1.83 0.51
C MET A 95 -17.27 3.19 0.60
N GLY A 96 -16.15 3.38 -0.10
CA GLY A 96 -15.32 4.58 0.01
C GLY A 96 -14.63 4.68 1.37
N THR A 97 -14.32 3.55 2.00
CA THR A 97 -13.70 3.50 3.33
C THR A 97 -12.29 2.93 3.26
N LYS A 98 -11.49 3.21 4.29
CA LYS A 98 -10.14 2.68 4.44
C LYS A 98 -9.88 2.19 5.84
N LEU A 99 -9.06 1.15 5.96
CA LEU A 99 -8.64 0.56 7.23
C LEU A 99 -7.13 0.30 7.19
N GLY A 100 -6.49 0.39 8.34
CA GLY A 100 -5.04 0.29 8.46
C GLY A 100 -4.36 1.65 8.54
N GLY A 101 -3.05 1.59 8.77
CA GLY A 101 -2.27 2.74 9.22
C GLY A 101 -2.54 3.04 10.70
N GLY A 102 -1.46 3.32 11.44
CA GLY A 102 -1.52 3.57 12.87
C GLY A 102 -0.16 4.00 13.40
N TYR A 103 -0.13 5.12 14.13
CA TYR A 103 1.05 5.56 14.85
C TYR A 103 1.35 4.59 16.00
N GLY A 104 2.40 3.77 15.89
CA GLY A 104 2.89 2.92 16.98
C GLY A 104 3.32 1.53 16.51
N LYS A 105 4.34 0.97 17.17
CA LYS A 105 5.14 -0.19 16.72
C LYS A 105 4.41 -1.52 16.54
N ASP A 106 3.12 -1.63 16.88
CA ASP A 106 2.43 -2.92 17.00
C ASP A 106 0.98 -2.93 16.47
N PHE A 107 0.60 -2.03 15.56
CA PHE A 107 -0.77 -2.04 15.02
C PHE A 107 -0.92 -3.06 13.89
N GLN A 108 -1.39 -4.26 14.24
CA GLN A 108 -1.98 -5.19 13.29
C GLN A 108 -3.50 -5.09 13.39
N PRO A 109 -4.19 -4.40 12.47
CA PRO A 109 -5.64 -4.39 12.48
C PRO A 109 -6.16 -5.78 12.11
N ASP A 110 -7.09 -6.31 12.91
CA ASP A 110 -7.87 -7.50 12.53
C ASP A 110 -8.88 -7.10 11.44
N ILE A 111 -8.38 -6.99 10.21
CA ILE A 111 -9.16 -6.56 9.04
C ILE A 111 -9.78 -7.80 8.39
N PRO A 112 -11.12 -7.88 8.29
CA PRO A 112 -11.78 -8.95 7.56
C PRO A 112 -11.42 -8.90 6.07
N TRP A 113 -10.83 -9.99 5.56
CA TRP A 113 -10.48 -10.17 4.14
C TRP A 113 -11.09 -11.47 3.60
N SER A 114 -11.73 -11.42 2.43
CA SER A 114 -12.39 -12.57 1.78
C SER A 114 -12.43 -12.44 0.26
#